data_AF-A0A535HYH2-F1
#
_entry.id   AF-A0A535HYH2-F1
#
_cell.length_a   1.000
_cell.length_b   1.000
_cell.length_c   1.000
_cell.angle_alpha   90.00
_cell.angle_beta   90.00
_cell.angle_gamma   90.00
#
_symmetry.space_group_name_H-M   'P 1'
#
loop_
_entity.id
_entity.type
_entity.pdbx_description
1 polymer ?
#
loop_
_entity_poly.entity_id
_entity_poly.type
_entity_poly.pdbx_seq_one_letter_code
_entity_poly.pdbx_strand_id
1 'polypeptide(L)'
;MKSSELRRVHVPLIVLGFMTFALFVSTTLARHEDDAVHTALARLQARTNSTLVAHWNARTNVPDFLNSRNAEGRIPYTPSAAEKGNAVAIARGFLDENRDLFQMTSVAENLSLLRVEPDKQLGYAHVRLNQMYHGIPVFGKQLVVHIDKNDQIVAVNGEARRQ
;
A
#
# COMPACT_ATOMS: atom_id res chain seq x y z
N MET A 1 8.87 8.11 -84.28
CA MET A 1 9.87 8.99 -83.65
C MET A 1 9.19 10.24 -83.12
N LYS A 2 8.68 10.19 -81.88
CA LYS A 2 8.51 11.33 -80.97
C LYS A 2 8.22 10.76 -79.57
N SER A 3 8.98 11.25 -78.62
CA SER A 3 9.23 10.74 -77.28
C SER A 3 8.14 11.09 -76.26
N SER A 4 8.01 10.19 -75.28
CA SER A 4 7.63 10.34 -73.87
C SER A 4 7.21 11.72 -73.33
N GLU A 5 6.14 11.73 -72.54
CA GLU A 5 6.03 12.49 -71.28
C GLU A 5 5.05 11.73 -70.35
N LEU A 6 5.62 10.85 -69.50
CA LEU A 6 4.92 10.19 -68.40
C LEU A 6 4.76 11.20 -67.27
N ARG A 7 3.54 11.66 -67.01
CA ARG A 7 3.22 12.59 -65.93
C ARG A 7 3.37 11.86 -64.58
N ARG A 8 4.52 12.04 -63.91
CA ARG A 8 4.77 11.58 -62.53
C ARG A 8 3.76 12.23 -61.58
N VAL A 9 2.79 11.45 -61.12
CA VAL A 9 1.99 11.79 -59.94
C VAL A 9 2.87 11.50 -58.72
N HIS A 10 3.40 12.56 -58.09
CA HIS A 10 3.99 12.44 -56.76
C HIS A 10 2.85 12.25 -55.76
N VAL A 11 2.64 11.01 -55.32
CA VAL A 11 1.88 10.72 -54.10
C VAL A 11 2.85 10.99 -52.95
N PRO A 12 2.61 11.97 -52.07
CA PRO A 12 3.41 12.09 -50.87
C PRO A 12 3.16 10.85 -50.01
N LEU A 13 4.22 10.10 -49.80
CA LEU A 13 4.32 9.00 -48.85
C LEU A 13 4.13 9.58 -47.44
N ILE A 14 2.90 9.61 -46.93
CA ILE A 14 2.62 9.87 -45.52
C ILE A 14 2.96 8.59 -44.76
N VAL A 15 4.23 8.44 -44.40
CA VAL A 15 4.68 7.49 -43.37
C VAL A 15 5.67 8.19 -42.47
N LEU A 16 5.14 8.79 -41.39
CA LEU A 16 5.82 8.98 -40.11
C LEU A 16 4.71 9.26 -39.10
N GLY A 17 4.04 8.24 -38.55
CA GLY A 17 4.61 7.39 -37.50
C GLY A 17 4.08 7.88 -36.15
N PHE A 18 2.88 7.41 -35.77
CA PHE A 18 2.24 7.61 -34.47
C PHE A 18 3.09 6.99 -33.35
N MET A 19 4.21 7.62 -32.97
CA MET A 19 5.14 7.09 -31.98
C MET A 19 5.58 8.14 -30.97
N THR A 20 4.64 8.90 -30.41
CA THR A 20 4.91 9.85 -29.31
C THR A 20 3.81 9.92 -28.23
N PHE A 21 2.86 8.98 -28.18
CA PHE A 21 1.79 8.98 -27.15
C PHE A 21 1.94 7.91 -26.05
N ALA A 22 3.08 7.21 -25.97
CA ALA A 22 3.28 6.15 -24.98
C ALA A 22 4.12 6.56 -23.75
N LEU A 23 4.77 7.74 -23.74
CA LEU A 23 5.66 8.14 -22.63
C LEU A 23 5.03 9.08 -21.59
N PHE A 24 3.80 9.57 -21.78
CA PHE A 24 3.12 10.42 -20.79
C PHE A 24 2.13 9.64 -19.89
N VAL A 25 1.68 8.44 -20.29
CA VAL A 25 0.70 7.68 -19.50
C VAL A 25 1.32 7.10 -18.22
N SER A 26 2.59 6.67 -18.29
CA SER A 26 3.27 6.02 -17.15
C SER A 26 3.58 6.99 -16.00
N THR A 27 3.86 8.28 -16.29
CA THR A 27 4.14 9.27 -15.25
C THR A 27 2.88 9.71 -14.50
N THR A 28 1.73 9.76 -15.18
CA THR A 28 0.45 10.10 -14.55
C THR A 28 -0.05 9.00 -13.62
N LEU A 29 0.07 7.73 -13.99
CA LEU A 29 -0.34 6.59 -13.16
C LEU A 29 0.48 6.50 -11.87
N ALA A 30 1.82 6.54 -11.97
CA ALA A 30 2.69 6.48 -10.80
C ALA A 30 2.46 7.64 -9.83
N ARG A 31 2.26 8.86 -10.36
CA ARG A 31 1.95 10.04 -9.55
C ARG A 31 0.60 9.92 -8.84
N HIS A 32 -0.42 9.38 -9.52
CA HIS A 32 -1.74 9.16 -8.94
C HIS A 32 -1.72 8.11 -7.81
N GLU A 33 -0.90 7.06 -7.94
CA GLU A 33 -0.69 6.08 -6.86
C GLU A 33 0.00 6.68 -5.64
N ASP A 34 1.06 7.47 -5.87
CA ASP A 34 1.76 8.17 -4.80
C ASP A 34 0.82 9.14 -4.06
N ASP A 35 -0.01 9.88 -4.81
CA ASP A 35 -1.05 10.74 -4.25
C ASP A 35 -2.10 9.94 -3.44
N ALA A 36 -2.48 8.74 -3.90
CA ALA A 36 -3.48 7.91 -3.23
C ALA A 36 -3.02 7.42 -1.85
N VAL A 37 -1.79 6.94 -1.73
CA VAL A 37 -1.25 6.43 -0.47
C VAL A 37 -1.06 7.56 0.56
N HIS A 38 -0.53 8.71 0.13
CA HIS A 38 -0.41 9.87 1.01
C HIS A 38 -1.79 10.43 1.41
N THR A 39 -2.77 10.36 0.51
CA THR A 39 -4.17 10.68 0.85
C THR A 39 -4.73 9.69 1.87
N ALA A 40 -4.43 8.40 1.75
CA ALA A 40 -4.84 7.39 2.73
C ALA A 40 -4.23 7.67 4.11
N LEU A 41 -2.94 8.03 4.19
CA LEU A 41 -2.32 8.46 5.45
C LEU A 41 -2.99 9.74 6.00
N ALA A 42 -3.32 10.71 5.15
CA ALA A 42 -3.99 11.94 5.57
C ALA A 42 -5.38 11.66 6.15
N ARG A 43 -6.15 10.73 5.57
CA ARG A 43 -7.43 10.27 6.12
C ARG A 43 -7.26 9.61 7.48
N LEU A 44 -6.25 8.76 7.63
CA LEU A 44 -5.93 8.12 8.91
C LEU A 44 -5.52 9.17 9.97
N GLN A 45 -4.67 10.13 9.61
CA GLN A 45 -4.25 11.25 10.46
C GLN A 45 -5.42 12.11 10.92
N ALA A 46 -6.42 12.36 10.06
CA ALA A 46 -7.58 13.18 10.40
C ALA A 46 -8.45 12.59 11.52
N ARG A 47 -8.28 11.29 11.85
CA ARG A 47 -9.01 10.63 12.94
C ARG A 47 -8.31 10.71 14.30
N THR A 48 -7.15 11.38 14.39
CA THR A 48 -6.38 11.51 15.62
C THR A 48 -5.74 12.88 15.75
N ASN A 49 -5.65 13.38 16.99
CA ASN A 49 -4.94 14.61 17.30
C ASN A 49 -3.42 14.39 17.45
N SER A 50 -2.97 13.14 17.54
CA SER A 50 -1.54 12.79 17.56
C SER A 50 -0.98 12.78 16.15
N THR A 51 0.18 13.37 15.93
CA THR A 51 0.86 13.29 14.63
C THR A 51 1.33 11.87 14.36
N LEU A 52 0.87 11.26 13.29
CA LEU A 52 1.35 10.00 12.76
C LEU A 52 2.63 10.23 11.96
N VAL A 53 3.56 9.30 12.08
CA VAL A 53 4.83 9.30 11.35
C VAL A 53 4.89 8.00 10.57
N ALA A 54 5.10 8.12 9.26
CA ALA A 54 5.32 7.00 8.37
C ALA A 54 6.73 7.08 7.80
N HIS A 55 7.48 5.98 7.88
CA HIS A 55 8.65 5.75 7.05
C HIS A 55 8.20 4.94 5.82
N TRP A 56 8.64 5.37 4.64
CA TRP A 56 8.15 4.86 3.37
C TRP A 56 9.20 3.98 2.72
N ASN A 57 8.80 2.80 2.24
CA ASN A 57 9.66 2.01 1.40
C ASN A 57 9.81 2.68 0.03
N ALA A 58 10.99 3.21 -0.29
CA ALA A 58 11.23 3.95 -1.53
C ALA A 58 10.96 3.16 -2.83
N ARG A 59 10.90 1.82 -2.76
CA ARG A 59 10.63 0.97 -3.93
C ARG A 59 9.16 0.65 -4.12
N THR A 60 8.39 0.53 -3.02
CA THR A 60 6.97 0.13 -3.08
C THR A 60 6.03 1.25 -2.71
N ASN A 61 6.50 2.38 -2.17
CA ASN A 61 5.67 3.44 -1.60
C ASN A 61 4.60 2.92 -0.60
N VAL A 62 4.91 1.82 0.07
CA VAL A 62 4.12 1.28 1.20
C VAL A 62 4.87 1.66 2.47
N PRO A 63 4.21 2.07 3.55
CA PRO A 63 4.91 2.38 4.79
C PRO A 63 5.51 1.09 5.37
N ASP A 64 6.82 1.11 5.64
CA ASP A 64 7.51 0.00 6.31
C ASP A 64 7.58 0.21 7.84
N PHE A 65 7.23 1.41 8.28
CA PHE A 65 7.00 1.77 9.67
C PHE A 65 5.94 2.86 9.76
N LEU A 66 4.96 2.68 10.64
CA LEU A 66 3.91 3.64 10.94
C LEU A 66 3.69 3.64 12.46
N ASN A 67 3.75 4.81 13.07
CA ASN A 67 3.48 5.00 14.49
C ASN A 67 2.95 6.40 14.78
N SER A 68 2.64 6.67 16.05
CA SER A 68 2.48 8.04 16.54
C SER A 68 3.85 8.66 16.87
N ARG A 69 4.03 9.95 16.58
CA ARG A 69 5.20 10.76 16.98
C ARG A 69 5.40 10.75 18.51
N ASN A 70 4.31 10.79 19.25
CA ASN A 70 4.32 10.64 20.71
C ASN A 70 4.26 9.14 21.07
N ALA A 71 5.12 8.69 21.98
CA ALA A 71 5.16 7.32 22.51
C ALA A 71 3.83 6.87 23.14
N GLU A 72 3.08 7.79 23.73
CA GLU A 72 1.76 7.52 24.31
C GLU A 72 0.63 7.56 23.29
N GLY A 73 0.87 8.13 22.10
CA GLY A 73 -0.13 8.20 21.06
C GLY A 73 -0.45 6.82 20.47
N ARG A 74 -1.63 6.72 19.88
CA ARG A 74 -2.15 5.51 19.24
C ARG A 74 -2.58 5.81 17.82
N ILE A 75 -2.45 4.81 16.96
CA ILE A 75 -2.98 4.86 15.60
C ILE A 75 -4.50 4.66 15.73
N PRO A 76 -5.33 5.56 15.17
CA PRO A 76 -6.77 5.53 15.40
C PRO A 76 -7.40 4.32 14.72
N TYR A 77 -8.00 3.48 15.54
CA TYR A 77 -8.83 2.35 15.15
C TYR A 77 -9.76 2.02 16.32
N THR A 78 -11.04 1.73 16.04
CA THR A 78 -12.01 1.36 17.08
C THR A 78 -12.43 -0.08 16.85
N PRO A 79 -11.94 -1.03 17.67
CA PRO A 79 -12.37 -2.42 17.57
C PRO A 79 -13.88 -2.56 17.76
N SER A 80 -14.51 -3.33 16.89
CA SER A 80 -15.89 -3.78 17.05
C SER A 80 -16.04 -4.67 18.29
N ALA A 81 -17.28 -4.91 18.70
CA ALA A 81 -17.56 -5.81 19.83
C ALA A 81 -17.03 -7.24 19.61
N ALA A 82 -16.98 -7.70 18.36
CA ALA A 82 -16.46 -9.03 18.01
C ALA A 82 -14.92 -9.09 17.98
N GLU A 83 -14.25 -7.95 17.84
CA GLU A 83 -12.78 -7.86 17.77
C GLU A 83 -12.13 -7.64 19.14
N LYS A 84 -12.84 -7.04 20.10
CA LYS A 84 -12.31 -6.76 21.45
C LYS A 84 -11.74 -8.02 22.11
N GLY A 85 -10.54 -7.89 22.68
CA GLY A 85 -9.77 -8.99 23.26
C GLY A 85 -9.16 -9.97 22.25
N ASN A 86 -9.34 -9.75 20.94
CA ASN A 86 -8.79 -10.59 19.88
C ASN A 86 -7.82 -9.78 19.01
N ALA A 87 -6.54 -9.80 19.39
CA ALA A 87 -5.48 -9.09 18.69
C ALA A 87 -5.42 -9.39 17.18
N VAL A 88 -5.66 -10.64 16.77
CA VAL A 88 -5.63 -11.02 15.35
C VAL A 88 -6.76 -10.35 14.58
N ALA A 89 -7.97 -10.36 15.15
CA ALA A 89 -9.13 -9.72 14.53
C ALA A 89 -8.93 -8.20 14.44
N ILE A 90 -8.45 -7.57 15.53
CA ILE A 90 -8.10 -6.14 15.57
C ILE A 90 -7.07 -5.77 14.50
N ALA A 91 -5.99 -6.54 14.39
CA ALA A 91 -4.96 -6.29 13.39
C ALA A 91 -5.52 -6.38 11.96
N ARG A 92 -6.35 -7.39 11.68
CA ARG A 92 -6.97 -7.56 10.36
C ARG A 92 -7.96 -6.45 10.05
N GLY A 93 -8.82 -6.09 10.98
CA GLY A 93 -9.79 -5.02 10.80
C GLY A 93 -9.12 -3.66 10.59
N PHE A 94 -8.07 -3.35 11.36
CA PHE A 94 -7.26 -2.15 11.14
C PHE A 94 -6.64 -2.12 9.74
N LEU A 95 -5.99 -3.21 9.33
CA LEU A 95 -5.34 -3.28 8.01
C LEU A 95 -6.36 -3.20 6.88
N ASP A 96 -7.55 -3.79 7.03
CA ASP A 96 -8.58 -3.77 5.97
C ASP A 96 -9.21 -2.39 5.83
N GLU A 97 -9.54 -1.74 6.95
CA GLU A 97 -10.07 -0.36 6.95
C GLU A 97 -9.09 0.64 6.32
N ASN A 98 -7.78 0.34 6.39
CA ASN A 98 -6.71 1.20 5.89
C ASN A 98 -5.93 0.55 4.74
N ARG A 99 -6.50 -0.42 4.02
CA ARG A 99 -5.79 -1.22 3.01
C ARG A 99 -5.17 -0.42 1.88
N ASP A 100 -5.76 0.73 1.54
CA ASP A 100 -5.22 1.68 0.56
C ASP A 100 -3.84 2.20 0.96
N LEU A 101 -3.61 2.43 2.27
CA LEU A 101 -2.31 2.84 2.80
C LEU A 101 -1.24 1.76 2.60
N PHE A 102 -1.65 0.49 2.62
CA PHE A 102 -0.78 -0.67 2.43
C PHE A 102 -0.77 -1.20 1.00
N GLN A 103 -1.49 -0.54 0.08
CA GLN A 103 -1.67 -0.92 -1.31
C GLN A 103 -2.10 -2.40 -1.47
N MET A 104 -3.16 -2.77 -0.75
CA MET A 104 -3.78 -4.09 -0.78
C MET A 104 -5.22 -4.01 -1.27
N THR A 105 -5.59 -4.91 -2.16
CA THR A 105 -6.97 -5.04 -2.66
C THR A 105 -7.87 -5.79 -1.68
N SER A 106 -7.32 -6.75 -0.94
CA SER A 106 -8.07 -7.55 0.04
C SER A 106 -7.15 -8.07 1.14
N VAL A 107 -7.32 -7.61 2.37
CA VAL A 107 -6.51 -8.10 3.50
C VAL A 107 -6.75 -9.58 3.79
N ALA A 108 -7.95 -10.08 3.56
CA ALA A 108 -8.29 -11.48 3.75
C ALA A 108 -7.52 -12.40 2.79
N GLU A 109 -7.39 -11.99 1.52
CA GLU A 109 -6.68 -12.77 0.49
C GLU A 109 -5.17 -12.51 0.51
N ASN A 110 -4.77 -11.29 0.84
CA ASN A 110 -3.39 -10.82 0.75
C ASN A 110 -2.57 -11.08 2.01
N LEU A 111 -3.19 -11.39 3.16
CA LEU A 111 -2.49 -11.62 4.43
C LEU A 111 -2.94 -12.89 5.16
N SER A 112 -1.99 -13.76 5.49
CA SER A 112 -2.20 -14.92 6.37
C SER A 112 -1.53 -14.71 7.72
N LEU A 113 -2.13 -15.22 8.80
CA LEU A 113 -1.51 -15.14 10.13
C LEU A 113 -0.28 -16.05 10.15
N LEU A 114 0.88 -15.49 10.48
CA LEU A 114 2.08 -16.29 10.76
C LEU A 114 2.11 -16.68 12.24
N ARG A 115 1.98 -15.71 13.14
CA ARG A 115 1.99 -15.92 14.60
C ARG A 115 1.61 -14.66 15.37
N VAL A 116 1.22 -14.85 16.62
CA VAL A 116 1.10 -13.78 17.61
C VAL A 116 2.24 -13.93 18.62
N GLU A 117 3.06 -12.89 18.78
CA GLU A 117 4.17 -12.87 19.74
C GLU A 117 3.82 -11.93 20.89
N PRO A 118 3.93 -12.34 22.16
CA PRO A 118 3.76 -11.43 23.28
C PRO A 118 5.01 -10.54 23.45
N ASP A 119 4.79 -9.27 23.76
CA ASP A 119 5.83 -8.37 24.24
C ASP A 119 6.03 -8.61 25.75
N LYS A 120 7.23 -9.06 26.11
CA LYS A 120 7.59 -9.46 27.47
C LYS A 120 7.79 -8.27 28.43
N GLN A 121 7.86 -7.03 27.93
CA GLN A 121 8.16 -5.85 28.73
C GLN A 121 6.92 -4.99 28.98
N LEU A 122 6.14 -4.72 27.92
CA LEU A 122 5.00 -3.81 27.94
C LEU A 122 3.64 -4.54 27.87
N GLY A 123 3.65 -5.86 27.65
CA GLY A 123 2.43 -6.67 27.57
C GLY A 123 1.64 -6.45 26.27
N TYR A 124 2.29 -5.98 25.22
CA TYR A 124 1.70 -5.83 23.89
C TYR A 124 1.56 -7.18 23.18
N ALA A 125 0.69 -7.23 22.18
CA ALA A 125 0.62 -8.30 21.20
C ALA A 125 1.25 -7.84 19.89
N HIS A 126 2.14 -8.66 19.32
CA HIS A 126 2.70 -8.49 17.98
C HIS A 126 2.05 -9.50 17.04
N VAL A 127 1.11 -9.03 16.23
CA VAL A 127 0.42 -9.88 15.24
C VAL A 127 1.19 -9.84 13.95
N ARG A 128 1.90 -10.92 13.64
CA ARG A 128 2.72 -11.06 12.42
C ARG A 128 1.93 -11.77 11.33
N LEU A 129 1.81 -11.12 10.18
CA LEU A 129 1.06 -11.57 9.01
C LEU A 129 2.02 -11.75 7.84
N ASN A 130 1.96 -12.88 7.14
CA ASN A 130 2.65 -13.07 5.87
C ASN A 130 1.83 -12.47 4.74
N GLN A 131 2.49 -11.77 3.83
CA GLN A 131 1.89 -11.43 2.55
C GLN A 131 1.70 -12.69 1.70
N MET A 132 0.55 -12.75 1.05
CA MET A 132 0.11 -13.81 0.15
C MET A 132 -0.18 -13.22 -1.22
N TYR A 133 0.20 -13.92 -2.28
CA TYR A 133 -0.17 -13.60 -3.66
C TYR A 133 -0.74 -14.87 -4.31
N HIS A 134 -2.02 -14.84 -4.68
CA HIS A 134 -2.75 -16.02 -5.16
C HIS A 134 -2.55 -17.28 -4.29
N GLY A 135 -2.62 -17.11 -2.96
CA GLY A 135 -2.47 -18.20 -2.00
C GLY A 135 -1.03 -18.65 -1.73
N ILE A 136 -0.03 -18.02 -2.37
CA ILE A 136 1.39 -18.33 -2.16
C ILE A 136 2.04 -17.26 -1.26
N PRO A 137 2.73 -17.64 -0.17
CA PRO A 137 3.46 -16.68 0.65
C PRO A 137 4.55 -15.95 -0.14
N VAL A 138 4.55 -14.62 -0.08
CA VAL A 138 5.61 -13.81 -0.66
C VAL A 138 6.79 -13.78 0.31
N PHE A 139 7.89 -14.42 -0.08
CA PHE A 139 9.05 -14.60 0.81
C PHE A 139 9.57 -13.27 1.37
N GLY A 140 9.75 -13.23 2.69
CA GLY A 140 10.26 -12.07 3.40
C GLY A 140 9.33 -10.86 3.45
N LYS A 141 8.06 -10.99 3.02
CA LYS A 141 7.09 -9.91 3.06
C LYS A 141 6.06 -10.15 4.14
N GLN A 142 6.14 -9.34 5.18
CA GLN A 142 5.37 -9.46 6.39
C GLN A 142 4.98 -8.09 6.89
N LEU A 143 3.79 -8.00 7.48
CA LEU A 143 3.39 -6.88 8.32
C LEU A 143 3.27 -7.37 9.76
N VAL A 144 3.69 -6.55 10.71
CA VAL A 144 3.51 -6.77 12.14
C VAL A 144 2.73 -5.61 12.70
N VAL A 145 1.60 -5.92 13.33
CA VAL A 145 0.76 -4.94 14.02
C VAL A 145 1.02 -5.05 15.52
N HIS A 146 1.40 -3.95 16.14
CA HIS A 146 1.64 -3.84 17.58
C HIS A 146 0.37 -3.31 18.26
N ILE A 147 -0.18 -4.10 19.19
CA ILE A 147 -1.43 -3.81 19.88
C ILE A 147 -1.16 -3.79 21.38
N ASP A 148 -1.56 -2.72 22.06
CA ASP A 148 -1.40 -2.64 23.51
C ASP A 148 -2.47 -3.42 24.28
N LYS A 149 -2.32 -3.48 25.61
CA LYS A 149 -3.24 -4.18 26.52
C LYS A 149 -4.68 -3.64 26.52
N ASN A 150 -4.92 -2.48 25.89
CA ASN A 150 -6.24 -1.84 25.80
C ASN A 150 -6.82 -1.97 24.38
N ASP A 151 -6.33 -2.93 23.59
CA ASP A 151 -6.73 -3.18 22.20
C ASP A 151 -6.47 -1.99 21.26
N GLN A 152 -5.51 -1.12 21.59
CA GLN A 152 -5.14 0.04 20.76
C GLN A 152 -3.92 -0.25 19.88
N ILE A 153 -3.96 0.22 18.64
CA ILE A 153 -2.82 0.08 17.72
C ILE A 153 -1.72 1.06 18.12
N VAL A 154 -0.52 0.55 18.38
CA VAL A 154 0.66 1.34 18.76
C VAL A 154 1.50 1.67 17.52
N ALA A 155 1.74 0.65 16.69
CA ALA A 155 2.57 0.76 15.50
C ALA A 155 2.24 -0.35 14.50
N VAL A 156 2.63 -0.13 13.25
CA VAL A 156 2.73 -1.16 12.22
C VAL A 156 4.12 -1.08 11.61
N ASN A 157 4.75 -2.23 11.38
CA ASN A 157 6.03 -2.28 10.69
C ASN A 157 6.17 -3.52 9.81
N GLY A 158 7.18 -3.52 8.95
CA GLY A 158 7.53 -4.65 8.10
C GLY A 158 7.66 -4.25 6.64
N GLU A 159 7.58 -5.21 5.74
CA GLU A 159 7.67 -4.96 4.31
C GLU A 159 6.54 -5.66 3.57
N ALA A 160 5.83 -4.92 2.72
CA ALA A 160 4.85 -5.47 1.80
C ALA A 160 5.10 -5.00 0.36
N ARG A 161 4.64 -5.82 -0.58
CA ARG A 161 4.51 -5.50 -2.00
C ARG A 161 3.09 -5.01 -2.28
N ARG A 162 2.96 -4.17 -3.30
CA ARG A 162 1.68 -3.76 -3.86
C ARG A 162 0.93 -4.98 -4.40
N GLN A 163 -0.39 -4.99 -4.31
CA GLN A 163 -1.28 -6.02 -4.89
C GLN A 163 -2.49 -5.42 -5.57
#